data_AF-A0A2W7B029-F1
#
_entry.id   AF-A0A2W7B029-F1
#
_cell.length_a   1.000
_cell.length_b   1.000
_cell.length_c   1.000
_cell.angle_alpha   90.00
_cell.angle_beta   90.00
_cell.angle_gamma   90.00
#
_symmetry.space_group_name_H-M   'P 1'
#
loop_
_entity.id
_entity.type
_entity.pdbx_description
1 polymer ?
#
loop_
_entity_poly.entity_id
_entity_poly.type
_entity_poly.pdbx_seq_one_letter_code
_entity_poly.pdbx_strand_id
1 'polypeptide(L)'
;MRSHAVFFPAMSSIPQIHSQRYLISPFERIQFTGLFVLATGVGWFVIGLILRSVQDLTLVNYLEGRGLLSALVSGFVSGLVVSATQWFVLRRYLPDWLWILAGATGYVLLTTTLEAWWGWIGQAMTLPEVMALAEKVPPQTMVTLTGLTRMGLAAVCSIWLGVAQWLLLRQYTRFSRWWIGVPAIAVMVSALFTAFSAGLVLLNVNVPLDSNVLGAGILGITQAIALCALQRRTSNHTLTALTTSPVLDYNQATRLGKRLHQHLSDAWTSEHLNQESLNYLVAVTETGAIATYKPINQPAIDQVQQTPLPKLVIPEVLTPENGTIPPLAQFDVTFLPSGKLQVRPWQGVPLLWITVGMLIIILAISAIAAHFNPLLVDVS
;
A
#
# COMPACT_ATOMS: atom_id res chain seq x y z
N MET A 1 38.06 -39.40 38.13
CA MET A 1 37.77 -38.07 37.55
C MET A 1 36.67 -38.23 36.52
N ARG A 2 35.41 -37.92 36.89
CA ARG A 2 34.25 -38.00 36.00
C ARG A 2 34.12 -36.69 35.23
N SER A 3 34.24 -36.78 33.91
CA SER A 3 33.96 -35.67 32.99
C SER A 3 32.44 -35.49 32.88
N HIS A 4 31.94 -34.31 33.25
CA HIS A 4 30.56 -33.91 33.02
C HIS A 4 30.41 -33.45 31.57
N ALA A 5 29.90 -34.33 30.70
CA ALA A 5 29.39 -33.94 29.40
C ALA A 5 28.02 -33.27 29.59
N VAL A 6 27.95 -31.96 29.32
CA VAL A 6 26.70 -31.20 29.29
C VAL A 6 25.97 -31.58 27.99
N PHE A 7 24.84 -32.27 28.15
CA PHE A 7 23.98 -32.73 27.08
C PHE A 7 23.08 -31.55 26.64
N PHE A 8 23.28 -31.01 25.44
CA PHE A 8 22.35 -30.06 24.84
C PHE A 8 21.16 -30.83 24.23
N PRO A 9 19.91 -30.57 24.64
CA PRO A 9 18.75 -31.24 24.06
C PRO A 9 18.54 -30.78 22.61
N ALA A 10 18.10 -31.72 21.78
CA ALA A 10 17.83 -31.56 20.35
C ALA A 10 16.95 -30.31 20.07
N MET A 11 17.46 -29.48 19.17
CA MET A 11 16.87 -28.21 18.76
C MET A 11 15.54 -28.46 18.03
N SER A 12 14.44 -28.09 18.69
CA SER A 12 13.14 -27.96 18.03
C SER A 12 13.26 -26.92 16.92
N SER A 13 12.67 -27.20 15.76
CA SER A 13 12.64 -26.31 14.60
C SER A 13 12.21 -24.90 15.03
N ILE A 14 13.14 -23.96 14.99
CA ILE A 14 12.97 -22.60 15.51
C ILE A 14 11.97 -21.85 14.62
N PRO A 15 10.91 -21.26 15.18
CA PRO A 15 10.02 -20.40 14.40
C PRO A 15 10.80 -19.14 14.00
N GLN A 16 10.99 -18.94 12.69
CA GLN A 16 11.57 -17.72 12.15
C GLN A 16 10.78 -16.50 12.65
N ILE A 17 11.42 -15.65 13.45
CA ILE A 17 10.84 -14.40 13.95
C ILE A 17 10.93 -13.37 12.84
N HIS A 18 10.16 -13.57 11.78
CA HIS A 18 9.84 -12.47 10.89
C HIS A 18 8.80 -11.59 11.59
N SER A 19 8.83 -10.29 11.31
CA SER A 19 7.82 -9.31 11.73
C SER A 19 6.45 -9.58 11.07
N GLN A 20 5.91 -10.79 11.26
CA GLN A 20 4.86 -11.46 10.48
C GLN A 20 3.43 -11.00 10.79
N ARG A 21 3.26 -9.93 11.58
CA ARG A 21 1.92 -9.45 11.92
C ARG A 21 1.18 -8.90 10.69
N TYR A 22 1.90 -8.21 9.82
CA TYR A 22 1.33 -7.59 8.62
C TYR A 22 1.56 -8.44 7.36
N LEU A 23 0.64 -8.35 6.40
CA LEU A 23 0.77 -9.01 5.09
C LEU A 23 2.04 -8.53 4.37
N ILE A 24 2.31 -7.22 4.45
CA ILE A 24 3.51 -6.57 3.93
C ILE A 24 4.32 -6.06 5.11
N SER A 25 5.59 -6.44 5.17
CA SER A 25 6.48 -6.06 6.26
C SER A 25 6.66 -4.52 6.29
N PRO A 26 6.75 -3.89 7.48
CA PRO A 26 6.94 -2.44 7.57
C PRO A 26 8.13 -1.88 6.79
N PHE A 27 9.18 -2.69 6.63
CA PHE A 27 10.41 -2.33 5.93
C PHE A 27 10.25 -2.31 4.40
N GLU A 28 9.30 -3.06 3.85
CA GLU A 28 9.07 -3.16 2.40
C GLU A 28 7.97 -2.23 1.92
N ARG A 29 7.25 -1.54 2.82
CA ARG A 29 6.07 -0.72 2.49
C ARG A 29 6.33 0.34 1.43
N ILE A 30 7.46 1.04 1.49
CA ILE A 30 7.79 2.10 0.51
C ILE A 30 7.98 1.47 -0.87
N GLN A 31 8.83 0.44 -0.97
CA GLN A 31 9.12 -0.23 -2.23
C GLN A 31 7.86 -0.88 -2.81
N PHE A 32 7.11 -1.59 -1.97
CA PHE A 32 5.83 -2.19 -2.34
C PHE A 32 4.85 -1.13 -2.87
N THR A 33 4.66 -0.03 -2.15
CA THR A 33 3.71 1.03 -2.52
C THR A 33 4.11 1.66 -3.85
N GLY A 34 5.39 1.99 -4.05
CA GLY A 34 5.87 2.55 -5.31
C GLY A 34 5.65 1.61 -6.49
N LEU A 35 5.99 0.32 -6.34
CA LEU A 35 5.78 -0.68 -7.39
C LEU A 35 4.29 -0.91 -7.68
N PHE A 36 3.45 -0.94 -6.65
CA PHE A 36 2.01 -1.16 -6.81
C PHE A 36 1.32 0.02 -7.50
N VAL A 37 1.67 1.26 -7.13
CA VAL A 37 1.18 2.48 -7.79
C VAL A 37 1.61 2.49 -9.26
N LEU A 38 2.89 2.20 -9.53
CA LEU A 38 3.40 2.13 -10.90
C LEU A 38 2.70 1.05 -11.72
N ALA A 39 2.50 -0.14 -11.16
CA ALA A 39 1.78 -1.23 -11.83
C ALA A 39 0.32 -0.85 -12.14
N THR A 40 -0.33 -0.11 -11.24
CA THR A 40 -1.69 0.41 -11.46
C THR A 40 -1.69 1.46 -12.59
N GLY A 41 -0.74 2.39 -12.59
CA GLY A 41 -0.57 3.38 -13.66
C GLY A 41 -0.31 2.75 -15.04
N VAL A 42 0.57 1.74 -15.10
CA VAL A 42 0.83 0.97 -16.34
C VAL A 42 -0.44 0.26 -16.80
N GLY A 43 -1.21 -0.34 -15.89
CA GLY A 43 -2.48 -0.98 -16.22
C GLY A 43 -3.46 0.00 -16.87
N TRP A 44 -3.63 1.18 -16.29
CA TRP A 44 -4.47 2.24 -16.84
C TRP A 44 -3.99 2.73 -18.21
N PHE A 45 -2.69 2.93 -18.38
CA PHE A 45 -2.11 3.32 -19.66
C PHE A 45 -2.37 2.28 -20.76
N VAL A 46 -2.18 1.00 -20.46
CA VAL A 46 -2.44 -0.11 -21.40
C VAL A 46 -3.93 -0.19 -21.75
N ILE A 47 -4.83 -0.01 -20.79
CA ILE A 47 -6.28 0.08 -21.07
C ILE A 47 -6.55 1.21 -22.05
N GLY A 48 -5.98 2.39 -21.83
CA GLY A 48 -6.13 3.54 -22.73
C GLY A 48 -5.66 3.24 -24.16
N LEU A 49 -4.52 2.54 -24.31
CA LEU A 49 -4.03 2.10 -25.62
C LEU A 49 -4.96 1.09 -26.29
N ILE A 50 -5.45 0.09 -25.55
CA ILE A 50 -6.36 -0.93 -26.08
C ILE A 50 -7.66 -0.27 -26.54
N LEU A 51 -8.27 0.57 -25.70
CA LEU A 51 -9.52 1.24 -26.02
C LEU A 51 -9.38 2.15 -27.26
N ARG A 52 -8.26 2.88 -27.39
CA ARG A 52 -7.97 3.68 -28.60
C ARG A 52 -7.71 2.81 -29.84
N SER A 53 -7.06 1.68 -29.68
CA SER A 53 -6.79 0.75 -30.80
C SER A 53 -8.06 0.06 -31.31
N VAL A 54 -9.05 -0.08 -30.44
CA VAL A 54 -10.37 -0.68 -30.73
C VAL A 54 -11.33 0.34 -31.36
N GLN A 55 -11.00 1.63 -31.40
CA GLN A 55 -11.76 2.69 -32.09
C GLN A 55 -11.74 2.61 -33.63
N ASP A 56 -11.60 1.41 -34.20
CA ASP A 56 -12.09 1.17 -35.55
C ASP A 56 -13.61 1.42 -35.55
N LEU A 57 -14.06 2.30 -36.44
CA LEU A 57 -15.43 2.86 -36.53
C LEU A 57 -16.55 1.78 -36.54
N THR A 58 -16.24 0.53 -36.81
CA THR A 58 -17.21 -0.57 -36.94
C THR A 58 -17.52 -1.26 -35.63
N LEU A 59 -16.53 -1.45 -34.73
CA LEU A 59 -16.74 -2.14 -33.46
C LEU A 59 -17.34 -1.21 -32.40
N VAL A 60 -16.95 0.06 -32.38
CA VAL A 60 -17.50 1.05 -31.45
C VAL A 60 -18.97 1.33 -31.75
N ASN A 61 -19.34 1.55 -33.00
CA ASN A 61 -20.74 1.71 -33.41
C ASN A 61 -21.58 0.43 -33.13
N TYR A 62 -20.97 -0.75 -33.23
CA TYR A 62 -21.62 -2.03 -32.87
C TYR A 62 -21.82 -2.20 -31.36
N LEU A 63 -20.91 -1.67 -30.53
CA LEU A 63 -20.97 -1.72 -29.08
C LEU A 63 -21.82 -0.59 -28.46
N GLU A 64 -21.87 0.60 -29.07
CA GLU A 64 -22.70 1.73 -28.64
C GLU A 64 -24.19 1.41 -28.69
N GLY A 65 -24.64 0.56 -29.61
CA GLY A 65 -26.03 0.10 -29.68
C GLY A 65 -26.44 -0.89 -28.57
N ARG A 66 -25.50 -1.39 -27.75
CA ARG A 66 -25.72 -2.46 -26.76
C ARG A 66 -25.07 -2.16 -25.41
N GLY A 67 -25.31 -0.98 -24.84
CA GLY A 67 -24.62 -0.41 -23.66
C GLY A 67 -24.19 -1.38 -22.53
N LEU A 68 -24.97 -2.42 -22.21
CA LEU A 68 -24.57 -3.40 -21.18
C LEU A 68 -23.47 -4.38 -21.64
N LEU A 69 -23.45 -4.74 -22.93
CA LEU A 69 -22.43 -5.59 -23.53
C LEU A 69 -21.09 -4.86 -23.65
N SER A 70 -21.10 -3.56 -23.99
CA SER A 70 -19.89 -2.74 -23.99
C SER A 70 -19.32 -2.59 -22.58
N ALA A 71 -20.19 -2.40 -21.57
CA ALA A 71 -19.82 -2.39 -20.16
C ALA A 71 -19.13 -3.69 -19.74
N LEU A 72 -19.72 -4.84 -20.11
CA LEU A 72 -19.19 -6.16 -19.79
C LEU A 72 -17.79 -6.36 -20.40
N VAL A 73 -17.62 -6.07 -21.69
CA VAL A 73 -16.33 -6.22 -22.37
C VAL A 73 -15.29 -5.27 -21.80
N SER A 74 -15.64 -3.99 -21.64
CA SER A 74 -14.74 -2.97 -21.08
C SER A 74 -14.33 -3.31 -19.64
N GLY A 75 -15.29 -3.74 -18.81
CA GLY A 75 -15.05 -4.18 -17.45
C GLY A 75 -14.14 -5.40 -17.39
N PHE A 76 -14.36 -6.39 -18.25
CA PHE A 76 -13.53 -7.58 -18.31
C PHE A 76 -12.09 -7.26 -18.72
N VAL A 77 -11.91 -6.50 -19.81
CA VAL A 77 -10.58 -6.08 -20.29
C VAL A 77 -9.87 -5.24 -19.23
N SER A 78 -10.54 -4.23 -18.68
CA SER A 78 -9.97 -3.33 -17.68
C SER A 78 -9.57 -4.08 -16.42
N GLY A 79 -10.46 -4.94 -15.92
CA GLY A 79 -10.22 -5.75 -14.74
C GLY A 79 -9.08 -6.73 -14.94
N LEU A 80 -9.00 -7.40 -16.10
CA LEU A 80 -7.91 -8.34 -16.40
C LEU A 80 -6.57 -7.61 -16.48
N VAL A 81 -6.48 -6.51 -17.22
CA VAL A 81 -5.23 -5.75 -17.42
C VAL A 81 -4.71 -5.20 -16.09
N VAL A 82 -5.52 -4.44 -15.36
CA VAL A 82 -5.10 -3.82 -14.08
C VAL A 82 -4.77 -4.88 -13.04
N SER A 83 -5.56 -5.95 -12.95
CA SER A 83 -5.32 -6.97 -11.93
C SER A 83 -4.11 -7.85 -12.27
N ALA A 84 -3.83 -8.08 -13.55
CA ALA A 84 -2.61 -8.77 -13.99
C ALA A 84 -1.35 -7.94 -13.69
N THR A 85 -1.36 -6.64 -13.98
CA THR A 85 -0.22 -5.77 -13.66
C THR A 85 0.02 -5.70 -12.14
N GLN A 86 -1.03 -5.53 -11.35
CA GLN A 86 -0.94 -5.54 -9.89
C GLN A 86 -0.48 -6.89 -9.33
N TRP A 87 -0.93 -8.00 -9.93
CA TRP A 87 -0.54 -9.35 -9.52
C TRP A 87 0.98 -9.57 -9.61
N PHE A 88 1.68 -9.00 -10.59
CA PHE A 88 3.14 -9.11 -10.67
C PHE A 88 3.87 -8.58 -9.42
N VAL A 89 3.29 -7.58 -8.76
CA VAL A 89 3.80 -7.04 -7.48
C VAL A 89 3.31 -7.90 -6.32
N LEU A 90 2.04 -8.30 -6.34
CA LEU A 90 1.41 -9.07 -5.26
C LEU A 90 1.90 -10.51 -5.15
N ARG A 91 2.38 -11.14 -6.22
CA ARG A 91 2.80 -12.56 -6.23
C ARG A 91 3.86 -12.91 -5.18
N ARG A 92 4.62 -11.92 -4.71
CA ARG A 92 5.58 -12.07 -3.59
C ARG A 92 4.90 -12.26 -2.23
N TYR A 93 3.66 -11.77 -2.09
CA TYR A 93 2.89 -11.74 -0.85
C TYR A 93 1.67 -12.67 -0.87
N LEU A 94 1.09 -12.88 -2.05
CA LEU A 94 -0.09 -13.72 -2.32
C LEU A 94 0.26 -14.66 -3.48
N PRO A 95 0.38 -15.98 -3.27
CA PRO A 95 0.88 -16.90 -4.28
C PRO A 95 -0.09 -17.14 -5.45
N ASP A 96 -1.36 -16.77 -5.30
CA ASP A 96 -2.42 -17.18 -6.23
C ASP A 96 -2.70 -16.13 -7.33
N TRP A 97 -2.87 -16.63 -8.56
CA TRP A 97 -3.42 -15.87 -9.70
C TRP A 97 -4.88 -15.44 -9.50
N LEU A 98 -5.53 -15.92 -8.43
CA LEU A 98 -6.90 -15.57 -8.07
C LEU A 98 -7.11 -14.06 -7.89
N TRP A 99 -6.06 -13.26 -7.66
CA TRP A 99 -6.16 -11.80 -7.64
C TRP A 99 -6.66 -11.27 -9.00
N ILE A 100 -6.18 -11.84 -10.09
CA ILE A 100 -6.58 -11.48 -11.46
C ILE A 100 -8.06 -11.78 -11.65
N LEU A 101 -8.49 -12.98 -11.23
CA LEU A 101 -9.89 -13.39 -11.33
C LEU A 101 -10.81 -12.50 -10.48
N ALA A 102 -10.41 -12.21 -9.24
CA ALA A 102 -11.16 -11.35 -8.33
C ALA A 102 -11.32 -9.94 -8.89
N GLY A 103 -10.24 -9.36 -9.42
CA GLY A 103 -10.32 -8.03 -10.02
C GLY A 103 -11.08 -8.00 -11.34
N ALA A 104 -10.91 -8.99 -12.23
CA ALA A 104 -11.70 -9.11 -13.47
C ALA A 104 -13.20 -9.22 -13.16
N THR A 105 -13.58 -10.11 -12.24
CA THR A 105 -14.98 -10.28 -11.82
C THR A 105 -15.53 -9.01 -11.17
N GLY A 106 -14.75 -8.39 -10.29
CA GLY A 106 -15.12 -7.16 -9.60
C GLY A 106 -15.34 -5.98 -10.54
N TYR A 107 -14.47 -5.81 -11.55
CA TYR A 107 -14.61 -4.75 -12.57
C TYR A 107 -15.79 -4.99 -13.51
N VAL A 108 -16.05 -6.24 -13.92
CA VAL A 108 -17.26 -6.57 -14.70
C VAL A 108 -18.50 -6.17 -13.91
N LEU A 109 -18.63 -6.63 -12.66
CA LEU A 109 -19.79 -6.29 -11.82
C LEU A 109 -19.93 -4.80 -11.60
N LEU A 110 -18.81 -4.09 -11.35
CA LEU A 110 -18.79 -2.64 -11.20
C LEU A 110 -19.34 -1.96 -12.46
N THR A 111 -18.77 -2.24 -13.61
CA THR A 111 -19.08 -1.55 -14.88
C THR A 111 -20.49 -1.88 -15.38
N THR A 112 -20.92 -3.15 -15.32
CA THR A 112 -22.27 -3.52 -15.74
C THR A 112 -23.34 -2.95 -14.82
N THR A 113 -23.10 -2.92 -13.51
CA THR A 113 -24.03 -2.30 -12.55
C THR A 113 -24.09 -0.80 -12.76
N LEU A 114 -22.93 -0.16 -12.95
CA LEU A 114 -22.82 1.27 -13.22
C LEU A 114 -23.62 1.65 -14.47
N GLU A 115 -23.44 0.94 -15.58
CA GLU A 115 -24.15 1.24 -16.84
C GLU A 115 -25.64 0.92 -16.75
N ALA A 116 -26.04 -0.16 -16.06
CA ALA A 116 -27.46 -0.45 -15.84
C ALA A 116 -28.16 0.65 -15.02
N TRP A 117 -27.54 1.11 -13.94
CA TRP A 117 -28.11 2.16 -13.09
C TRP A 117 -28.05 3.52 -13.77
N TRP A 118 -26.98 3.78 -14.54
CA TRP A 118 -26.88 5.00 -15.35
C TRP A 118 -27.97 5.07 -16.42
N GLY A 119 -28.26 3.95 -17.09
CA GLY A 119 -29.36 3.86 -18.05
C GLY A 119 -30.73 4.14 -17.40
N TRP A 120 -30.96 3.60 -16.19
CA TRP A 120 -32.18 3.89 -15.43
C TRP A 120 -32.29 5.36 -15.03
N ILE A 121 -31.20 5.98 -14.56
CA ILE A 121 -31.17 7.42 -14.26
C ILE A 121 -31.42 8.23 -15.53
N GLY A 122 -30.81 7.86 -16.67
CA GLY A 122 -31.03 8.52 -17.95
C GLY A 122 -32.50 8.49 -18.36
N GLN A 123 -33.18 7.36 -18.20
CA GLN A 123 -34.63 7.26 -18.42
C GLN A 123 -35.41 8.17 -17.47
N ALA A 124 -35.05 8.21 -16.19
CA ALA A 124 -35.68 9.12 -15.23
C ALA A 124 -35.47 10.61 -15.59
N MET A 125 -34.31 10.98 -16.16
CA MET A 125 -34.05 12.35 -16.63
C MET A 125 -34.93 12.76 -17.81
N THR A 126 -35.46 11.81 -18.59
CA THR A 126 -36.39 12.11 -19.70
C THR A 126 -37.83 12.33 -19.26
N LEU A 127 -38.15 12.14 -17.97
CA LEU A 127 -39.49 12.38 -17.46
C LEU A 127 -39.87 13.87 -17.58
N PRO A 128 -41.11 14.21 -17.97
CA PRO A 128 -41.52 15.60 -18.22
C PRO A 128 -41.27 16.55 -17.05
N GLU A 129 -41.47 16.05 -15.82
CA GLU A 129 -41.25 16.83 -14.59
C GLU A 129 -39.78 17.19 -14.38
N VAL A 130 -38.88 16.25 -14.67
CA VAL A 130 -37.43 16.46 -14.52
C VAL A 130 -36.91 17.35 -15.65
N MET A 131 -37.43 17.20 -16.87
CA MET A 131 -37.11 18.08 -17.99
C MET A 131 -37.53 19.53 -17.72
N ALA A 132 -38.72 19.75 -17.15
CA ALA A 132 -39.19 21.09 -16.78
C ALA A 132 -38.36 21.73 -15.65
N LEU A 133 -37.74 20.91 -14.78
CA LEU A 133 -36.79 21.40 -13.78
C LEU A 133 -35.41 21.68 -14.42
N ALA A 134 -34.95 20.80 -15.32
CA ALA A 134 -33.67 20.93 -16.01
C ALA A 134 -33.60 22.20 -16.87
N GLU A 135 -34.70 22.59 -17.51
CA GLU A 135 -34.79 23.83 -18.29
C GLU A 135 -34.58 25.09 -17.44
N LYS A 136 -34.84 25.02 -16.13
CA LYS A 136 -34.65 26.13 -15.19
C LYS A 136 -33.22 26.23 -14.66
N VAL A 137 -32.36 25.24 -14.93
CA VAL A 137 -31.01 25.14 -14.39
C VAL A 137 -29.99 25.47 -15.49
N PRO A 138 -28.94 26.27 -15.19
CA PRO A 138 -27.88 26.54 -16.17
C PRO A 138 -27.23 25.25 -16.69
N PRO A 139 -26.87 25.16 -17.99
CA PRO A 139 -26.30 23.95 -18.58
C PRO A 139 -25.04 23.44 -17.85
N GLN A 140 -24.17 24.36 -17.39
CA GLN A 140 -22.96 24.03 -16.63
C GLN A 140 -23.27 23.33 -15.30
N THR A 141 -24.33 23.77 -14.62
CA THR A 141 -24.78 23.16 -13.36
C THR A 141 -25.34 21.75 -13.60
N MET A 142 -26.06 21.54 -14.71
CA MET A 142 -26.56 20.21 -15.10
C MET A 142 -25.42 19.24 -15.43
N VAL A 143 -24.38 19.67 -16.14
CA VAL A 143 -23.19 18.85 -16.41
C VAL A 143 -22.48 18.49 -15.11
N THR A 144 -22.30 19.46 -14.21
CA THR A 144 -21.66 19.24 -12.91
C THR A 144 -22.46 18.26 -12.05
N LEU A 145 -23.78 18.42 -11.96
CA LEU A 145 -24.66 17.55 -11.20
C LEU A 145 -24.65 16.12 -11.75
N THR A 146 -24.69 15.99 -13.08
CA THR A 146 -24.61 14.70 -13.78
C THR A 146 -23.28 14.01 -13.50
N GLY A 147 -22.16 14.75 -13.56
CA GLY A 147 -20.83 14.25 -13.22
C GLY A 147 -20.71 13.77 -11.77
N LEU A 148 -21.16 14.58 -10.80
CA LEU A 148 -21.17 14.22 -9.38
C LEU A 148 -22.02 12.97 -9.12
N THR A 149 -23.19 12.88 -9.77
CA THR A 149 -24.07 11.71 -9.68
C THR A 149 -23.37 10.46 -10.19
N ARG A 150 -22.71 10.55 -11.36
CA ARG A 150 -21.96 9.42 -11.94
C ARG A 150 -20.81 8.99 -11.04
N MET A 151 -20.10 9.94 -10.42
CA MET A 151 -19.00 9.64 -9.49
C MET A 151 -19.49 8.96 -8.21
N GLY A 152 -20.57 9.47 -7.60
CA GLY A 152 -21.18 8.84 -6.44
C GLY A 152 -21.65 7.42 -6.74
N LEU A 153 -22.26 7.23 -7.91
CA LEU A 153 -22.69 5.93 -8.39
C LEU A 153 -21.52 4.98 -8.62
N ALA A 154 -20.42 5.45 -9.23
CA ALA A 154 -19.21 4.67 -9.42
C ALA A 154 -18.59 4.25 -8.08
N ALA A 155 -18.59 5.13 -7.07
CA ALA A 155 -18.13 4.79 -5.73
C ALA A 155 -18.97 3.66 -5.11
N VAL A 156 -20.30 3.73 -5.21
CA VAL A 156 -21.21 2.66 -4.74
C VAL A 156 -20.96 1.36 -5.51
N CYS A 157 -20.85 1.41 -6.84
CA CYS A 157 -20.61 0.22 -7.66
C CYS A 157 -19.26 -0.42 -7.40
N SER A 158 -18.24 0.35 -7.00
CA SER A 158 -16.92 -0.17 -6.68
C SER A 158 -16.88 -1.06 -5.42
N ILE A 159 -17.96 -1.07 -4.62
CA ILE A 159 -18.14 -2.06 -3.54
C ILE A 159 -18.08 -3.49 -4.10
N TRP A 160 -18.57 -3.73 -5.32
CA TRP A 160 -18.48 -5.05 -5.96
C TRP A 160 -17.04 -5.50 -6.17
N LEU A 161 -16.16 -4.57 -6.59
CA LEU A 161 -14.73 -4.82 -6.70
C LEU A 161 -14.12 -5.14 -5.32
N GLY A 162 -14.51 -4.38 -4.30
CA GLY A 162 -14.07 -4.61 -2.92
C GLY A 162 -14.51 -5.97 -2.37
N VAL A 163 -15.76 -6.39 -2.62
CA VAL A 163 -16.29 -7.71 -2.25
C VAL A 163 -15.50 -8.82 -2.93
N ALA A 164 -15.30 -8.74 -4.25
CA ALA A 164 -14.59 -9.76 -5.00
C ALA A 164 -13.14 -9.93 -4.50
N GLN A 165 -12.41 -8.84 -4.30
CA GLN A 165 -11.06 -8.85 -3.75
C GLN A 165 -11.03 -9.34 -2.28
N TRP A 166 -12.01 -8.94 -1.46
CA TRP A 166 -12.11 -9.39 -0.07
C TRP A 166 -12.31 -10.91 0.05
N LEU A 167 -13.11 -11.52 -0.83
CA LEU A 167 -13.33 -12.97 -0.83
C LEU A 167 -12.04 -13.78 -1.02
N LEU A 168 -11.06 -13.21 -1.71
CA LEU A 168 -9.70 -13.74 -1.82
C LEU A 168 -8.89 -13.41 -0.56
N LEU A 169 -8.82 -12.13 -0.18
CA LEU A 169 -7.98 -11.67 0.94
C LEU A 169 -8.34 -12.30 2.27
N ARG A 170 -9.61 -12.63 2.53
CA ARG A 170 -10.07 -13.28 3.78
C ARG A 170 -9.42 -14.65 4.02
N GLN A 171 -8.90 -15.28 2.98
CA GLN A 171 -8.18 -16.56 3.11
C GLN A 171 -6.81 -16.35 3.75
N TYR A 172 -6.15 -15.23 3.42
CA TYR A 172 -4.77 -14.90 3.79
C TYR A 172 -4.64 -13.98 5.00
N THR A 173 -5.66 -13.15 5.25
CA THR A 173 -5.59 -12.03 6.19
C THR A 173 -6.65 -12.10 7.29
N ARG A 174 -6.34 -11.53 8.45
CA ARG A 174 -7.26 -11.40 9.59
C ARG A 174 -7.93 -10.03 9.55
N PHE A 175 -9.19 -9.95 10.00
CA PHE A 175 -9.97 -8.71 10.11
C PHE A 175 -10.07 -7.89 8.82
N SER A 176 -10.07 -8.53 7.63
CA SER A 176 -10.06 -7.82 6.34
C SER A 176 -11.42 -7.34 5.82
N ARG A 177 -12.49 -7.41 6.61
CA ARG A 177 -13.86 -7.04 6.16
C ARG A 177 -13.97 -5.58 5.69
N TRP A 178 -13.18 -4.68 6.27
CA TRP A 178 -13.13 -3.27 5.87
C TRP A 178 -12.59 -3.06 4.46
N TRP A 179 -11.88 -4.06 3.88
CA TRP A 179 -11.40 -4.01 2.50
C TRP A 179 -12.53 -3.78 1.48
N ILE A 180 -13.75 -4.23 1.78
CA ILE A 180 -14.92 -4.04 0.92
C ILE A 180 -15.13 -2.56 0.54
N GLY A 181 -14.84 -1.63 1.45
CA GLY A 181 -14.99 -0.20 1.21
C GLY A 181 -13.78 0.48 0.56
N VAL A 182 -12.63 -0.20 0.45
CA VAL A 182 -11.38 0.43 -0.01
C VAL A 182 -11.48 0.97 -1.44
N PRO A 183 -12.00 0.22 -2.43
CA PRO A 183 -12.17 0.77 -3.78
C PRO A 183 -13.12 1.97 -3.82
N ALA A 184 -14.19 1.97 -3.01
CA ALA A 184 -15.15 3.08 -2.94
C ALA A 184 -14.51 4.34 -2.39
N ILE A 185 -13.73 4.21 -1.31
CA ILE A 185 -12.95 5.32 -0.76
C ILE A 185 -11.97 5.86 -1.81
N ALA A 186 -11.30 4.98 -2.54
CA ALA A 186 -10.33 5.37 -3.55
C ALA A 186 -11.00 6.18 -4.69
N VAL A 187 -12.16 5.74 -5.17
CA VAL A 187 -12.97 6.46 -6.17
C VAL A 187 -13.43 7.81 -5.63
N MET A 188 -13.92 7.88 -4.39
CA MET A 188 -14.35 9.13 -3.77
C MET A 188 -13.20 10.12 -3.60
N VAL A 189 -12.02 9.68 -3.15
CA VAL A 189 -10.84 10.54 -3.01
C VAL A 189 -10.41 11.06 -4.38
N SER A 190 -10.39 10.19 -5.41
CA SER A 190 -10.10 10.60 -6.78
C SER A 190 -11.10 11.63 -7.31
N ALA A 191 -12.39 11.46 -7.01
CA ALA A 191 -13.45 12.39 -7.40
C ALA A 191 -13.28 13.75 -6.71
N LEU A 192 -12.97 13.77 -5.41
CA LEU A 192 -12.69 15.00 -4.67
C LEU A 192 -11.51 15.76 -5.25
N PHE A 193 -10.44 15.07 -5.62
CA PHE A 193 -9.28 15.70 -6.27
C PHE A 193 -9.62 16.25 -7.65
N THR A 194 -10.44 15.53 -8.43
CA THR A 194 -10.89 16.00 -9.74
C THR A 194 -11.78 17.25 -9.60
N ALA A 195 -12.72 17.24 -8.65
CA ALA A 195 -13.56 18.39 -8.35
C ALA A 195 -12.75 19.59 -7.84
N PHE A 196 -11.75 19.35 -6.99
CA PHE A 196 -10.83 20.39 -6.53
C PHE A 196 -10.03 20.98 -7.68
N SER A 197 -9.49 20.14 -8.58
CA SER A 197 -8.78 20.59 -9.79
C SER A 197 -9.68 21.44 -10.69
N ALA A 198 -10.92 21.02 -10.93
CA ALA A 198 -11.90 21.81 -11.68
C ALA A 198 -12.22 23.15 -10.98
N GLY A 199 -12.32 23.16 -9.65
CA GLY A 199 -12.51 24.37 -8.86
C GLY A 199 -11.35 25.38 -8.99
N LEU A 200 -10.10 24.90 -9.06
CA LEU A 200 -8.93 25.76 -9.31
C LEU A 200 -8.99 26.42 -10.69
N VAL A 201 -9.40 25.67 -11.71
CA VAL A 201 -9.62 26.21 -13.06
C VAL A 201 -10.69 27.31 -13.05
N LEU A 202 -11.80 27.11 -12.33
CA LEU A 202 -12.85 28.13 -12.15
C LEU A 202 -12.34 29.41 -11.45
N LEU A 203 -11.35 29.28 -10.56
CA LEU A 203 -10.70 30.42 -9.89
C LEU A 203 -9.59 31.06 -10.75
N ASN A 204 -9.44 30.67 -12.01
CA ASN A 204 -8.39 31.11 -12.92
C ASN A 204 -6.97 30.80 -12.41
N VAL A 205 -6.84 29.76 -11.57
CA VAL A 205 -5.56 29.25 -11.07
C VAL A 205 -5.18 28.07 -11.95
N ASN A 206 -4.35 28.31 -12.97
CA ASN A 206 -3.97 27.28 -13.92
C ASN A 206 -2.88 26.36 -13.34
N VAL A 207 -3.30 25.27 -12.70
CA VAL A 207 -2.43 24.14 -12.35
C VAL A 207 -2.83 22.98 -13.24
N PRO A 208 -2.14 22.76 -14.38
CA PRO A 208 -2.51 21.69 -15.29
C PRO A 208 -2.25 20.35 -14.61
N LEU A 209 -3.30 19.57 -14.34
CA LEU A 209 -3.20 18.22 -13.76
C LEU A 209 -3.92 17.24 -14.69
N ASP A 210 -3.22 16.19 -15.11
CA ASP A 210 -3.82 15.10 -15.87
C ASP A 210 -4.70 14.24 -14.95
N SER A 211 -6.01 14.28 -15.18
CA SER A 211 -7.01 13.58 -14.36
C SER A 211 -6.85 12.05 -14.40
N ASN A 212 -6.34 11.48 -15.50
CA ASN A 212 -6.14 10.04 -15.64
C ASN A 212 -4.94 9.58 -14.81
N VAL A 213 -3.82 10.29 -14.91
CA VAL A 213 -2.61 10.01 -14.11
C VAL A 213 -2.92 10.18 -12.62
N LEU A 214 -3.59 11.27 -12.26
CA LEU A 214 -3.97 11.54 -10.88
C LEU A 214 -4.93 10.47 -10.35
N GLY A 215 -5.97 10.11 -11.11
CA GLY A 215 -6.94 9.10 -10.72
C GLY A 215 -6.31 7.71 -10.57
N ALA A 216 -5.54 7.26 -11.56
CA ALA A 216 -4.82 5.98 -11.49
C ALA A 216 -3.85 5.94 -10.30
N GLY A 217 -3.16 7.06 -10.06
CA GLY A 217 -2.24 7.22 -8.94
C GLY A 217 -2.93 7.13 -7.58
N ILE A 218 -4.02 7.86 -7.38
CA ILE A 218 -4.82 7.83 -6.14
C ILE A 218 -5.37 6.43 -5.89
N LEU A 219 -5.97 5.79 -6.91
CA LEU A 219 -6.46 4.42 -6.81
C LEU A 219 -5.36 3.45 -6.36
N GLY A 220 -4.17 3.57 -6.97
CA GLY A 220 -2.99 2.79 -6.62
C GLY A 220 -2.52 3.03 -5.18
N ILE A 221 -2.40 4.29 -4.76
CA ILE A 221 -1.96 4.65 -3.39
C ILE A 221 -2.95 4.07 -2.37
N THR A 222 -4.24 4.33 -2.53
CA THR A 222 -5.25 3.92 -1.55
C THR A 222 -5.26 2.40 -1.36
N GLN A 223 -5.22 1.63 -2.46
CA GLN A 223 -5.15 0.17 -2.38
C GLN A 223 -3.81 -0.32 -1.79
N ALA A 224 -2.68 0.27 -2.18
CA ALA A 224 -1.37 -0.13 -1.67
C ALA A 224 -1.24 0.09 -0.16
N ILE A 225 -1.68 1.25 0.32
CA ILE A 225 -1.68 1.59 1.75
C ILE A 225 -2.63 0.67 2.53
N ALA A 226 -3.81 0.39 1.97
CA ALA A 226 -4.73 -0.56 2.56
C ALA A 226 -4.11 -1.97 2.68
N LEU A 227 -3.39 -2.45 1.64
CA LEU A 227 -2.70 -3.75 1.69
C LEU A 227 -1.63 -3.76 2.79
N CYS A 228 -0.91 -2.65 2.96
CA CYS A 228 0.11 -2.52 4.01
C CYS A 228 -0.47 -2.55 5.44
N ALA A 229 -1.76 -2.27 5.60
CA ALA A 229 -2.48 -2.31 6.87
C ALA A 229 -3.07 -3.70 7.18
N LEU A 230 -3.17 -4.59 6.20
CA LEU A 230 -3.71 -5.94 6.41
C LEU A 230 -2.80 -6.79 7.31
N GLN A 231 -3.41 -7.56 8.21
CA GLN A 231 -2.71 -8.46 9.11
C GLN A 231 -2.77 -9.91 8.59
N ARG A 232 -1.67 -10.66 8.69
CA ARG A 232 -1.61 -12.06 8.21
C ARG A 232 -2.31 -13.01 9.20
N ARG A 233 -3.06 -14.00 8.69
CA ARG A 233 -3.90 -14.91 9.48
C ARG A 233 -3.12 -15.84 10.43
N THR A 234 -1.86 -16.15 10.15
CA THR A 234 -1.02 -17.11 10.90
C THR A 234 -0.29 -16.54 12.12
N SER A 235 -0.66 -15.36 12.63
CA SER A 235 0.03 -14.71 13.75
C SER A 235 -0.30 -15.33 15.14
N ASN A 236 -0.32 -16.66 15.26
CA ASN A 236 -0.52 -17.39 16.52
C ASN A 236 0.80 -17.96 17.10
N HIS A 237 1.94 -17.34 16.80
CA HIS A 237 3.12 -17.52 17.65
C HIS A 237 3.26 -16.29 18.55
N THR A 238 3.14 -16.56 19.85
CA THR A 238 3.44 -15.68 20.99
C THR A 238 4.83 -15.08 20.85
N LEU A 239 4.94 -14.00 20.07
CA LEU A 239 6.00 -13.03 20.26
C LEU A 239 5.65 -12.26 21.51
N THR A 240 6.16 -12.75 22.64
CA THR A 240 6.51 -11.91 23.78
C THR A 240 7.50 -10.87 23.23
N ALA A 241 6.96 -9.83 22.59
CA ALA A 241 7.69 -8.62 22.30
C ALA A 241 8.29 -8.22 23.64
N LEU A 242 9.61 -8.13 23.70
CA LEU A 242 10.33 -7.65 24.87
C LEU A 242 9.61 -6.38 25.32
N THR A 243 8.99 -6.50 26.49
CA THR A 243 8.11 -5.60 27.22
C THR A 243 7.86 -4.23 26.61
N THR A 244 6.58 -3.97 26.31
CA THR A 244 5.93 -2.65 26.16
C THR A 244 6.81 -1.53 25.59
N SER A 245 6.83 -1.43 24.26
CA SER A 245 7.22 -0.19 23.60
C SER A 245 6.02 0.77 23.68
N PRO A 246 6.02 1.83 24.50
CA PRO A 246 5.11 2.92 24.24
C PRO A 246 5.40 3.44 22.82
N VAL A 247 4.35 3.93 22.16
CA VAL A 247 4.43 4.43 20.80
C VAL A 247 5.40 5.62 20.77
N LEU A 248 6.67 5.35 20.51
CA LEU A 248 7.68 6.36 20.37
C LEU A 248 7.41 7.11 19.05
N ASP A 249 7.38 8.45 19.10
CA ASP A 249 7.18 9.28 17.91
C ASP A 249 8.22 8.92 16.83
N TYR A 250 7.82 8.92 15.56
CA TYR A 250 8.69 8.55 14.43
C TYR A 250 9.97 9.38 14.38
N ASN A 251 9.89 10.67 14.74
CA ASN A 251 11.07 11.54 14.80
C ASN A 251 12.03 11.12 15.91
N GLN A 252 11.50 10.73 17.08
CA GLN A 252 12.30 10.23 18.20
C GLN A 252 12.93 8.88 17.84
N ALA A 253 12.18 7.96 17.24
CA ALA A 253 12.70 6.68 16.75
C ALA A 253 13.82 6.88 15.71
N THR A 254 13.69 7.86 14.82
CA THR A 254 14.72 8.19 13.83
C THR A 254 15.99 8.74 14.50
N ARG A 255 15.85 9.61 15.51
CA ARG A 255 17.00 10.12 16.27
C ARG A 255 17.72 9.01 17.03
N LEU A 256 16.97 8.13 17.71
CA LEU A 256 17.53 6.96 18.39
C LEU A 256 18.20 6.00 17.41
N GLY A 257 17.58 5.74 16.25
CA GLY A 257 18.16 4.90 15.22
C GLY A 257 19.49 5.45 14.68
N LYS A 258 19.61 6.76 14.51
CA LYS A 258 20.89 7.41 14.13
C LYS A 258 21.97 7.25 15.20
N ARG A 259 21.63 7.45 16.48
CA ARG A 259 22.58 7.23 17.59
C ARG A 259 23.00 5.77 17.69
N LEU A 260 22.04 4.85 17.57
CA LEU A 260 22.33 3.41 17.58
C LEU A 260 23.25 3.04 16.41
N HIS A 261 23.00 3.57 15.22
CA HIS A 261 23.85 3.37 14.05
C HIS A 261 25.28 3.89 14.29
N GLN A 262 25.43 5.10 14.81
CA GLN A 262 26.74 5.67 15.16
C GLN A 262 27.48 4.81 16.18
N HIS A 263 26.82 4.49 17.30
CA HIS A 263 27.43 3.70 18.38
C HIS A 263 27.85 2.30 17.93
N LEU A 264 27.02 1.65 17.12
CA LEU A 264 27.37 0.36 16.53
C LEU A 264 28.46 0.49 15.48
N SER A 265 28.46 1.54 14.65
CA SER A 265 29.47 1.77 13.63
C SER A 265 30.85 2.05 14.23
N ASP A 266 30.91 2.80 15.33
CA ASP A 266 32.15 3.12 16.04
C ASP A 266 32.75 1.86 16.69
N ALA A 267 31.90 0.96 17.19
CA ALA A 267 32.30 -0.32 17.77
C ALA A 267 32.55 -1.43 16.72
N TRP A 268 32.14 -1.22 15.46
CA TRP A 268 32.18 -2.23 14.42
C TRP A 268 33.46 -2.19 13.61
N THR A 269 34.39 -3.07 13.95
CA THR A 269 35.58 -3.36 13.14
C THR A 269 35.16 -4.41 12.11
N SER A 270 34.88 -4.01 10.86
CA SER A 270 34.20 -4.79 9.80
C SER A 270 34.95 -6.04 9.28
N GLU A 271 35.74 -6.68 10.11
CA GLU A 271 36.63 -7.76 9.76
C GLU A 271 35.91 -9.11 9.97
N HIS A 272 35.80 -9.91 8.91
CA HIS A 272 35.41 -11.34 8.95
C HIS A 272 33.92 -11.69 9.09
N LEU A 273 32.99 -10.91 8.50
CA LEU A 273 31.66 -11.46 8.26
C LEU A 273 31.73 -12.54 7.17
N ASN A 274 31.12 -13.69 7.44
CA ASN A 274 30.82 -14.67 6.39
C ASN A 274 29.93 -14.05 5.31
N GLN A 275 29.79 -14.69 4.14
CA GLN A 275 29.05 -14.17 2.98
C GLN A 275 27.54 -13.89 3.20
N GLU A 276 27.02 -14.07 4.41
CA GLU A 276 25.61 -13.93 4.75
C GLU A 276 25.37 -12.78 5.74
N SER A 277 24.24 -12.08 5.62
CA SER A 277 23.89 -10.97 6.52
C SER A 277 23.50 -11.47 7.90
N LEU A 278 23.88 -10.73 8.96
CA LEU A 278 23.48 -11.02 10.33
C LEU A 278 22.36 -10.07 10.76
N ASN A 279 21.16 -10.58 11.04
CA ASN A 279 19.99 -9.78 11.36
C ASN A 279 19.63 -9.91 12.85
N TYR A 280 19.44 -8.78 13.53
CA TYR A 280 19.13 -8.72 14.95
C TYR A 280 17.99 -7.75 15.25
N LEU A 281 17.10 -8.13 16.15
CA LEU A 281 16.16 -7.23 16.82
C LEU A 281 16.85 -6.63 18.03
N VAL A 282 17.06 -5.32 18.04
CA VAL A 282 17.74 -4.61 19.14
C VAL A 282 16.74 -3.72 19.86
N ALA A 283 16.66 -3.85 21.18
CA ALA A 283 15.83 -3.02 22.03
C ALA A 283 16.69 -1.97 22.74
N VAL A 284 16.29 -0.71 22.63
CA VAL A 284 17.05 0.46 23.07
C VAL A 284 16.16 1.35 23.92
N THR A 285 16.73 1.94 24.96
CA THR A 285 16.04 2.93 25.81
C THR A 285 15.83 4.26 25.10
N GLU A 286 15.05 5.15 25.71
CA GLU A 286 14.93 6.55 25.29
C GLU A 286 16.26 7.33 25.30
N THR A 287 17.24 6.87 26.08
CA THR A 287 18.58 7.48 26.13
C THR A 287 19.50 6.99 25.01
N GLY A 288 19.16 5.88 24.35
CA GLY A 288 20.01 5.25 23.32
C GLY A 288 20.85 4.08 23.81
N ALA A 289 20.69 3.66 25.08
CA ALA A 289 21.39 2.50 25.62
C ALA A 289 20.76 1.19 25.12
N ILE A 290 21.58 0.21 24.75
CA ILE A 290 21.10 -1.09 24.27
C ILE A 290 20.73 -1.93 25.49
N ALA A 291 19.43 -2.16 25.68
CA ALA A 291 18.90 -2.94 26.80
C ALA A 291 19.02 -4.44 26.54
N THR A 292 18.75 -4.87 25.30
CA THR A 292 18.84 -6.29 24.90
C THR A 292 18.85 -6.42 23.38
N TYR A 293 19.20 -7.60 22.88
CA TYR A 293 19.13 -7.95 21.46
C TYR A 293 18.68 -9.41 21.29
N LYS A 294 18.15 -9.71 20.11
CA LYS A 294 17.75 -11.06 19.73
C LYS A 294 18.12 -11.34 18.27
N PRO A 295 18.87 -12.42 17.97
CA PRO A 295 19.14 -12.80 16.58
C PRO A 295 17.86 -13.24 15.85
N ILE A 296 17.73 -12.86 14.58
CA ILE A 296 16.55 -13.11 13.73
C ILE A 296 16.78 -14.27 12.76
N ASN A 297 17.98 -14.42 12.21
CA ASN A 297 18.34 -15.46 11.25
C ASN A 297 19.46 -16.37 11.79
N GLN A 298 19.61 -17.55 11.18
CA GLN A 298 20.58 -18.56 11.63
C GLN A 298 22.03 -18.04 11.69
N PRO A 299 22.54 -17.30 10.67
CA PRO A 299 23.88 -16.73 10.74
C PRO A 299 24.11 -15.81 11.94
N ALA A 300 23.10 -15.02 12.33
CA ALA A 300 23.18 -14.14 13.49
C ALA A 300 23.23 -14.92 14.81
N ILE A 301 22.69 -16.13 14.87
CA ILE A 301 22.85 -17.01 16.04
C ILE A 301 24.29 -17.51 16.09
N ASP A 302 24.76 -18.06 14.96
CA ASP A 302 26.06 -18.73 14.87
C ASP A 302 27.24 -17.77 15.07
N GLN A 303 27.07 -16.51 14.66
CA GLN A 303 28.13 -15.49 14.66
C GLN A 303 27.88 -14.36 15.66
N VAL A 304 27.03 -14.56 16.67
CA VAL A 304 26.68 -13.51 17.65
C VAL A 304 27.91 -12.88 18.32
N GLN A 305 28.92 -13.69 18.64
CA GLN A 305 30.16 -13.28 19.30
C GLN A 305 31.07 -12.43 18.41
N GLN A 306 30.86 -12.47 17.09
CA GLN A 306 31.60 -11.66 16.13
C GLN A 306 31.01 -10.24 16.03
N THR A 307 29.83 -9.99 16.62
CA THR A 307 29.18 -8.67 16.63
C THR A 307 29.59 -7.84 17.85
N PRO A 308 29.45 -6.51 17.84
CA PRO A 308 29.74 -5.68 19.00
C PRO A 308 28.58 -5.72 20.01
N LEU A 309 27.42 -6.27 19.63
CA LEU A 309 26.20 -6.31 20.45
C LEU A 309 26.42 -6.91 21.84
N PRO A 310 27.11 -8.06 22.02
CA PRO A 310 27.32 -8.63 23.36
C PRO A 310 28.08 -7.70 24.31
N LYS A 311 28.95 -6.83 23.78
CA LYS A 311 29.77 -5.91 24.58
C LYS A 311 29.06 -4.59 24.89
N LEU A 312 28.04 -4.24 24.12
CA LEU A 312 27.35 -2.94 24.19
C LEU A 312 26.03 -3.00 24.96
N VAL A 313 25.58 -4.20 25.36
CA VAL A 313 24.34 -4.39 26.10
C VAL A 313 24.56 -4.06 27.57
N ILE A 314 23.61 -3.32 28.14
CA ILE A 314 23.57 -2.94 29.55
C ILE A 314 22.31 -3.58 30.16
N PRO A 315 22.38 -4.83 30.65
CA PRO A 315 21.22 -5.56 31.16
C PRO A 315 20.55 -4.88 32.36
N GLU A 316 21.29 -4.07 33.13
CA GLU A 316 20.83 -3.37 34.33
C GLU A 316 19.66 -2.41 34.03
N VAL A 317 19.54 -1.97 32.78
CA VAL A 317 18.43 -1.16 32.27
C VAL A 317 17.07 -1.86 32.39
N LEU A 318 17.05 -3.19 32.33
CA LEU A 318 15.82 -3.99 32.41
C LEU A 318 15.37 -4.26 33.85
N THR A 319 16.21 -3.96 34.84
CA THR A 319 15.94 -4.10 36.28
C THR A 319 16.10 -2.77 37.01
N PRO A 320 15.23 -1.77 36.75
CA PRO A 320 15.29 -0.49 37.44
C PRO A 320 14.91 -0.64 38.91
N GLU A 321 15.60 0.09 39.80
CA GLU A 321 15.36 0.11 41.26
C GLU A 321 13.89 0.39 41.66
N ASN A 322 13.13 1.05 40.78
CA ASN A 322 11.72 1.42 40.98
C ASN A 322 10.71 0.42 40.36
N GLY A 323 11.14 -0.75 39.88
CA GLY A 323 10.26 -1.83 39.42
C GLY A 323 9.45 -1.57 38.13
N THR A 324 9.61 -0.40 37.49
CA THR A 324 8.92 -0.05 36.24
C THR A 324 9.89 -0.13 35.06
N ILE A 325 9.73 -1.13 34.19
CA ILE A 325 10.58 -1.32 33.00
C ILE A 325 10.47 -0.09 32.09
N PRO A 326 11.58 0.55 31.69
CA PRO A 326 11.53 1.74 30.85
C PRO A 326 10.97 1.43 29.46
N PRO A 327 10.39 2.43 28.78
CA PRO A 327 10.06 2.37 27.36
C PRO A 327 11.21 1.82 26.51
N LEU A 328 10.97 0.75 25.76
CA LEU A 328 11.97 0.21 24.83
C LEU A 328 11.57 0.47 23.38
N ALA A 329 12.42 1.17 22.64
CA ALA A 329 12.34 1.29 21.19
C ALA A 329 13.00 0.09 20.53
N GLN A 330 12.37 -0.47 19.50
CA GLN A 330 12.86 -1.66 18.80
C GLN A 330 13.40 -1.30 17.42
N PHE A 331 14.54 -1.87 17.07
CA PHE A 331 15.22 -1.65 15.80
C PHE A 331 15.60 -2.99 15.15
N ASP A 332 15.45 -3.07 13.83
CA ASP A 332 16.08 -4.10 13.02
C ASP A 332 17.50 -3.63 12.67
N VAL A 333 18.49 -4.42 13.06
CA VAL A 333 19.90 -4.15 12.84
C VAL A 333 20.46 -5.27 11.98
N THR A 334 20.90 -4.92 10.78
CA THR A 334 21.50 -5.86 9.82
C THR A 334 22.96 -5.50 9.59
N PHE A 335 23.85 -6.44 9.89
CA PHE A 335 25.26 -6.38 9.51
C PHE A 335 25.41 -7.07 8.15
N LEU A 336 25.79 -6.32 7.11
CA LEU A 336 25.96 -6.87 5.77
C LEU A 336 27.39 -7.38 5.57
N PRO A 337 27.59 -8.44 4.76
CA PRO A 337 28.93 -8.95 4.41
C PRO A 337 29.84 -7.89 3.79
N SER A 338 29.27 -6.86 3.16
CA SER A 338 30.00 -5.73 2.62
C SER A 338 30.62 -4.79 3.68
N GLY A 339 30.54 -5.15 4.97
CA GLY A 339 30.94 -4.32 6.10
C GLY A 339 29.97 -3.16 6.41
N LYS A 340 28.85 -3.06 5.68
CA LYS A 340 27.86 -1.98 5.88
C LYS A 340 26.90 -2.37 7.00
N LEU A 341 26.65 -1.43 7.91
CA LEU A 341 25.63 -1.54 8.94
C LEU A 341 24.34 -0.84 8.51
N GLN A 342 23.21 -1.53 8.64
CA GLN A 342 21.88 -0.95 8.47
C GLN A 342 21.09 -1.02 9.77
N VAL A 343 20.54 0.12 10.19
CA VAL A 343 19.66 0.23 11.36
C VAL A 343 18.33 0.82 10.89
N ARG A 344 17.22 0.13 11.16
CA ARG A 344 15.88 0.57 10.77
C ARG A 344 14.92 0.47 11.96
N PRO A 345 14.04 1.46 12.19
CA PRO A 345 12.99 1.34 13.21
C PRO A 345 12.09 0.13 12.93
N TRP A 346 11.80 -0.68 13.94
CA TRP A 346 11.02 -1.92 13.76
C TRP A 346 9.61 -1.67 13.22
N GLN A 347 9.02 -0.52 13.56
CA GLN A 347 7.70 -0.11 13.09
C GLN A 347 7.71 0.44 11.65
N GLY A 348 8.89 0.63 11.04
CA GLY A 348 9.06 1.20 9.71
C GLY A 348 8.65 2.67 9.61
N VAL A 349 8.49 3.15 8.37
CA VAL A 349 7.96 4.49 8.12
C VAL A 349 6.43 4.47 8.29
N PRO A 350 5.83 5.45 9.01
CA PRO A 350 4.39 5.52 9.16
C PRO A 350 3.70 5.65 7.81
N LEU A 351 2.57 4.97 7.64
CA LEU A 351 1.80 4.96 6.39
C LEU A 351 1.44 6.37 5.92
N LEU A 352 1.15 7.29 6.85
CA LEU A 352 0.85 8.69 6.54
C LEU A 352 1.97 9.36 5.73
N TRP A 353 3.23 9.20 6.15
CA TRP A 353 4.37 9.80 5.44
C TRP A 353 4.58 9.18 4.06
N ILE A 354 4.32 7.88 3.93
CA ILE A 354 4.37 7.20 2.62
C ILE A 354 3.27 7.76 1.70
N THR A 355 2.04 7.90 2.21
CA THR A 355 0.91 8.47 1.46
C THR A 355 1.22 9.89 0.99
N VAL A 356 1.70 10.76 1.88
CA VAL A 356 2.05 12.15 1.54
C VAL A 356 3.17 12.20 0.49
N GLY A 357 4.25 11.42 0.69
CA GLY A 357 5.34 11.35 -0.26
C GLY A 357 4.91 10.87 -1.65
N MET A 358 4.08 9.81 -1.71
CA MET A 358 3.55 9.28 -2.96
C MET A 358 2.59 10.26 -3.64
N LEU A 359 1.75 10.97 -2.88
CA LEU A 359 0.84 11.97 -3.43
C LEU A 359 1.61 13.14 -4.07
N ILE A 360 2.68 13.62 -3.43
CA ILE A 360 3.55 14.66 -4.00
C ILE A 360 4.15 14.20 -5.33
N ILE A 361 4.66 12.96 -5.38
CA ILE A 361 5.22 12.38 -6.61
C ILE A 361 4.16 12.30 -7.71
N ILE A 362 2.95 11.84 -7.40
CA ILE A 362 1.86 11.70 -8.38
C ILE A 362 1.39 13.06 -8.88
N LEU A 363 1.28 14.06 -8.01
CA LEU A 363 0.95 15.43 -8.41
C LEU A 363 2.02 16.00 -9.37
N ALA A 364 3.31 15.76 -9.08
CA ALA A 364 4.39 16.17 -9.96
C ALA A 364 4.33 15.48 -11.34
N ILE A 365 4.13 14.15 -11.37
CA ILE A 365 4.01 13.40 -12.62
C ILE A 365 2.77 13.84 -13.40
N SER A 366 1.64 14.06 -12.72
CA SER A 366 0.40 14.57 -13.31
C SER A 366 0.59 15.93 -13.96
N ALA A 367 1.31 16.85 -13.31
CA ALA A 367 1.61 18.16 -13.86
C ALA A 367 2.54 18.09 -15.08
N ILE A 368 3.55 17.21 -15.02
CA ILE A 368 4.45 16.96 -16.15
C ILE A 368 3.66 16.37 -17.34
N ALA A 369 2.80 15.39 -17.09
CA ALA A 369 1.98 14.76 -18.13
C ALA A 369 1.06 15.78 -18.82
N ALA A 370 0.41 16.64 -18.02
CA ALA A 370 -0.45 17.70 -18.55
C ALA A 370 0.33 18.73 -19.38
N HIS A 371 1.58 19.04 -19.00
CA HIS A 371 2.45 19.92 -19.78
C HIS A 371 2.79 19.36 -21.17
N PHE A 372 3.01 18.04 -21.27
CA PHE A 372 3.36 17.39 -22.54
C PHE A 372 2.15 17.05 -23.42
N ASN A 373 0.93 17.09 -22.89
CA ASN A 373 -0.27 16.76 -23.64
C ASN A 373 -1.41 17.78 -23.40
N PRO A 374 -1.23 19.04 -23.84
CA PRO A 374 -2.22 20.09 -23.62
C PRO A 374 -3.59 19.78 -24.25
N LEU A 375 -3.62 18.97 -25.31
CA LEU A 375 -4.84 18.56 -26.01
C LEU A 375 -5.77 17.66 -25.18
N LEU A 376 -5.29 17.02 -24.10
CA LEU A 376 -6.12 16.23 -23.18
C LEU A 376 -6.73 17.08 -22.05
N VAL A 377 -6.22 18.29 -21.82
CA VAL A 377 -6.69 19.20 -20.76
C VAL A 377 -7.93 19.99 -21.21
N ASP A 378 -8.08 20.22 -22.51
CA ASP A 378 -9.18 21.05 -23.08
C ASP A 378 -10.53 20.31 -23.23
N VAL A 379 -10.65 19.04 -22.80
CA VAL A 379 -11.88 18.23 -22.98
C VAL A 379 -12.60 17.90 -21.66
N SER A 380 -12.14 18.42 -20.51
CA SER A 380 -12.83 18.23 -19.23
C SER A 380 -13.95 19.22 -18.97
#